data_AF-A0A916P7J2-F1
#
_entry.id   AF-A0A916P7J2-F1
#
_cell.length_a   1.000
_cell.length_b   1.000
_cell.length_c   1.000
_cell.angle_alpha   90.00
_cell.angle_beta   90.00
_cell.angle_gamma   90.00
#
_symmetry.space_group_name_H-M   'P 1'
#
loop_
_entity.id
_entity.type
_entity.pdbx_description
1 polymer ?
#
loop_
_entity_poly.entity_id
_entity_poly.type
_entity_poly.pdbx_seq_one_letter_code
_entity_poly.pdbx_strand_id
1 'polypeptide(L)'
;MHWANLSSAVLDLGGGTVYGAPLWDQARVSADNPVERIDSYRNKRIFLVAGTSPDPANWFDSVNETQVLAGQREFRERLSNAGIPHESHEVPGGHVFRPDMFRLDLDGIVARLRPASIGAAAERAD
;
A
#
# COMPACT_ATOMS: atom_id res chain seq x y z
N MET A 1 3.53 -12.33 -3.81
CA MET A 1 2.71 -13.06 -2.81
C MET A 1 3.39 -14.30 -2.24
N HIS A 2 4.01 -15.20 -3.05
CA HIS A 2 4.86 -16.30 -2.53
C HIS A 2 5.88 -15.85 -1.48
N TRP A 3 6.46 -14.68 -1.70
CA TRP A 3 7.41 -14.05 -0.79
C TRP A 3 6.80 -13.64 0.57
N ALA A 4 5.59 -13.09 0.61
CA ALA A 4 4.96 -12.62 1.85
C ALA A 4 4.68 -13.76 2.85
N ASN A 5 4.35 -14.97 2.38
CA ASN A 5 4.18 -16.11 3.27
C ASN A 5 5.52 -16.66 3.78
N LEU A 6 6.55 -16.63 2.93
CA LEU A 6 7.89 -17.07 3.27
C LEU A 6 8.54 -16.14 4.31
N SER A 7 8.41 -14.81 4.11
CA SER A 7 8.88 -13.83 5.09
C SER A 7 8.14 -13.98 6.42
N SER A 8 6.80 -14.14 6.39
CA SER A 8 6.00 -14.34 7.60
C SER A 8 6.38 -15.60 8.38
N ALA A 9 6.66 -16.71 7.67
CA ALA A 9 7.09 -17.98 8.24
C ALA A 9 8.45 -17.89 8.95
N VAL A 10 9.37 -17.13 8.38
CA VAL A 10 10.76 -17.06 8.84
C VAL A 10 10.96 -15.96 9.89
N LEU A 11 10.24 -14.84 9.79
CA LEU A 11 10.57 -13.61 10.52
C LEU A 11 9.52 -13.20 11.56
N ASP A 12 8.23 -13.33 11.25
CA ASP A 12 7.20 -12.59 11.98
C ASP A 12 6.30 -13.46 12.88
N LEU A 13 6.14 -14.74 12.55
CA LEU A 13 5.15 -15.62 13.21
C LEU A 13 5.77 -16.88 13.85
N GLY A 14 7.09 -16.91 14.07
CA GLY A 14 7.76 -18.03 14.74
C GLY A 14 7.52 -19.40 14.07
N GLY A 15 7.50 -19.44 12.73
CA GLY A 15 7.17 -20.63 11.93
C GLY A 15 5.74 -20.66 11.37
N GLY A 16 4.88 -19.69 11.73
CA GLY A 16 3.53 -19.55 11.20
C GLY A 16 3.45 -18.90 9.83
N THR A 17 2.52 -19.34 9.00
CA THR A 17 2.32 -18.83 7.62
C THR A 17 1.03 -18.05 7.51
N VAL A 18 1.06 -16.83 6.97
CA VAL A 18 -0.15 -15.99 6.75
C VAL A 18 -1.15 -16.64 5.79
N TYR A 19 -0.65 -17.33 4.77
CA TYR A 19 -1.44 -17.96 3.71
C TYR A 19 -1.42 -19.50 3.76
N GLY A 20 -0.99 -20.09 4.88
CA GLY A 20 -0.99 -21.55 5.09
C GLY A 20 0.27 -22.28 4.61
N ALA A 21 0.56 -23.43 5.26
CA ALA A 21 1.60 -24.40 4.92
C ALA A 21 1.22 -25.81 5.43
N PRO A 22 1.65 -26.90 4.77
CA PRO A 22 2.44 -26.94 3.54
C PRO A 22 1.62 -26.64 2.27
N LEU A 23 0.29 -26.68 2.38
CA LEU A 23 -0.64 -26.36 1.30
C LEU A 23 -0.98 -24.86 1.37
N TRP A 24 -0.55 -24.16 0.33
CA TRP A 24 -0.74 -22.73 0.12
C TRP A 24 -2.21 -22.40 -0.20
N ASP A 25 -2.84 -21.54 0.59
CA ASP A 25 -4.19 -21.04 0.33
C ASP A 25 -4.13 -19.84 -0.64
N GLN A 26 -4.21 -20.15 -1.94
CA GLN A 26 -4.20 -19.14 -3.00
C GLN A 26 -5.40 -18.20 -2.93
N ALA A 27 -6.53 -18.63 -2.34
CA ALA A 27 -7.72 -17.78 -2.25
C ALA A 27 -7.48 -16.59 -1.29
N ARG A 28 -6.79 -16.83 -0.17
CA ARG A 28 -6.40 -15.75 0.77
C ARG A 28 -5.43 -14.76 0.14
N VAL A 29 -4.47 -15.28 -0.62
CA VAL A 29 -3.53 -14.46 -1.38
C VAL A 29 -4.25 -13.52 -2.34
N SER A 30 -5.16 -14.05 -3.15
CA SER A 30 -5.94 -13.25 -4.09
C SER A 30 -6.84 -12.24 -3.36
N ALA A 31 -7.41 -12.61 -2.21
CA ALA A 31 -8.24 -11.71 -1.41
C ALA A 31 -7.49 -10.47 -0.91
N ASP A 32 -6.21 -10.63 -0.57
CA ASP A 32 -5.33 -9.57 -0.04
C ASP A 32 -4.47 -8.89 -1.13
N ASN A 33 -4.55 -9.33 -2.39
CA ASN A 33 -3.79 -8.73 -3.48
C ASN A 33 -4.50 -7.45 -4.00
N PRO A 34 -3.98 -6.23 -3.75
CA PRO A 34 -4.62 -5.00 -4.19
C PRO A 34 -4.71 -4.88 -5.72
N VAL A 35 -3.75 -5.50 -6.44
CA VAL A 35 -3.70 -5.53 -7.90
C VAL A 35 -4.86 -6.34 -8.51
N GLU A 36 -5.36 -7.36 -7.81
CA GLU A 36 -6.51 -8.16 -8.26
C GLU A 36 -7.85 -7.48 -7.95
N ARG A 37 -7.83 -6.35 -7.23
CA ARG A 37 -9.03 -5.69 -6.69
C ARG A 37 -9.11 -4.21 -7.05
N ILE A 38 -8.58 -3.82 -8.19
CA ILE A 38 -8.47 -2.41 -8.65
C ILE A 38 -9.81 -1.66 -8.60
N ASP A 39 -10.91 -2.29 -9.02
CA ASP A 39 -12.22 -1.62 -9.05
C ASP A 39 -12.72 -1.24 -7.66
N SER A 40 -12.29 -1.95 -6.61
CA SER A 40 -12.66 -1.61 -5.22
C SER A 40 -12.11 -0.26 -4.77
N TYR A 41 -11.16 0.32 -5.50
CA TYR A 41 -10.53 1.61 -5.19
C TYR A 41 -11.24 2.82 -5.81
N ARG A 42 -12.33 2.63 -6.55
CA ARG A 42 -13.16 3.73 -7.05
C ARG A 42 -13.66 4.62 -5.92
N ASN A 43 -13.75 5.93 -6.19
CA ASN A 43 -14.25 6.96 -5.28
C ASN A 43 -13.42 7.15 -3.99
N LYS A 44 -12.26 6.51 -3.89
CA LYS A 44 -11.29 6.68 -2.80
C LYS A 44 -10.22 7.69 -3.19
N ARG A 45 -9.67 8.39 -2.20
CA ARG A 45 -8.40 9.10 -2.36
C ARG A 45 -7.28 8.08 -2.17
N ILE A 46 -6.33 8.04 -3.10
CA ILE A 46 -5.20 7.11 -3.09
C ILE A 46 -3.91 7.92 -3.13
N PHE A 47 -3.04 7.67 -2.18
CA PHE A 47 -1.74 8.31 -2.03
C PHE A 47 -0.68 7.22 -1.83
N LEU A 48 0.30 7.17 -2.73
CA LEU A 48 1.34 6.14 -2.75
C LEU A 48 2.71 6.77 -2.54
N VAL A 49 3.55 6.16 -1.69
CA VAL A 49 4.93 6.60 -1.45
C VAL A 49 5.84 5.39 -1.34
N ALA A 50 6.92 5.36 -2.13
CA ALA A 50 7.96 4.35 -2.04
C ALA A 50 9.35 4.97 -2.05
N GLY A 51 10.27 4.28 -1.36
CA GLY A 51 11.70 4.54 -1.45
C GLY A 51 12.29 4.07 -2.79
N THR A 52 13.33 4.75 -3.29
CA THR A 52 14.01 4.37 -4.56
C THR A 52 15.42 3.83 -4.37
N SER A 53 15.95 3.78 -3.15
CA SER A 53 17.33 3.33 -2.90
C SER A 53 17.36 2.35 -1.74
N PRO A 54 17.70 1.08 -1.98
CA PRO A 54 17.70 0.11 -0.92
C PRO A 54 18.83 0.34 0.09
N ASP A 55 18.59 0.03 1.35
CA ASP A 55 19.63 0.11 2.40
C ASP A 55 20.67 -1.03 2.18
N PRO A 56 21.96 -0.72 1.97
CA PRO A 56 22.98 -1.72 1.67
C PRO A 56 23.39 -2.60 2.87
N ALA A 57 22.93 -2.31 4.09
CA ALA A 57 23.37 -3.03 5.29
C ALA A 57 22.71 -4.41 5.50
N ASN A 58 21.64 -4.73 4.77
CA ASN A 58 20.94 -6.01 4.88
C ASN A 58 20.55 -6.53 3.48
N TRP A 59 21.24 -7.55 3.00
CA TRP A 59 20.98 -8.16 1.70
C TRP A 59 19.58 -8.80 1.56
N PHE A 60 18.86 -9.03 2.67
CA PHE A 60 17.46 -9.44 2.67
C PHE A 60 16.49 -8.26 2.51
N ASP A 61 16.85 -7.07 2.99
CA ASP A 61 16.05 -5.85 2.80
C ASP A 61 16.07 -5.40 1.33
N SER A 62 17.14 -5.70 0.58
CA SER A 62 17.22 -5.39 -0.85
C SER A 62 16.27 -6.22 -1.74
N VAL A 63 15.93 -7.46 -1.35
CA VAL A 63 14.90 -8.28 -2.04
C VAL A 63 13.49 -7.78 -1.72
N ASN A 64 13.26 -7.35 -0.47
CA ASN A 64 12.02 -6.70 -0.06
C ASN A 64 11.81 -5.36 -0.79
N GLU A 65 12.80 -4.48 -0.82
CA GLU A 65 12.68 -3.13 -1.39
C GLU A 65 12.51 -3.12 -2.91
N THR A 66 13.21 -4.01 -3.62
CA THR A 66 13.03 -4.15 -5.06
C THR A 66 11.59 -4.57 -5.38
N GLN A 67 10.99 -5.43 -4.56
CA GLN A 67 9.59 -5.85 -4.73
C GLN A 67 8.60 -4.76 -4.29
N VAL A 68 8.90 -3.95 -3.27
CA VAL A 68 8.03 -2.85 -2.84
C VAL A 68 7.91 -1.77 -3.90
N LEU A 69 9.03 -1.31 -4.47
CA LEU A 69 8.99 -0.30 -5.53
C LEU A 69 8.34 -0.85 -6.80
N ALA A 70 8.67 -2.10 -7.19
CA ALA A 70 8.05 -2.75 -8.34
C ALA A 70 6.53 -2.93 -8.13
N GLY A 71 6.10 -3.38 -6.95
CA GLY A 71 4.70 -3.56 -6.59
C GLY A 71 3.93 -2.24 -6.56
N GLN A 72 4.51 -1.17 -6.00
CA GLN A 72 3.91 0.17 -6.08
C GLN A 72 3.72 0.60 -7.54
N ARG A 73 4.76 0.45 -8.37
CA ARG A 73 4.70 0.84 -9.79
C ARG A 73 3.65 0.05 -10.55
N GLU A 74 3.56 -1.26 -10.33
CA GLU A 74 2.50 -2.10 -10.92
C GLU A 74 1.11 -1.64 -10.48
N PHE A 75 0.90 -1.45 -9.17
CA PHE A 75 -0.39 -1.01 -8.66
C PHE A 75 -0.79 0.36 -9.22
N ARG A 76 0.15 1.31 -9.23
CA ARG A 76 -0.03 2.64 -9.85
C ARG A 76 -0.41 2.54 -11.32
N GLU A 77 0.29 1.73 -12.09
CA GLU A 77 -0.01 1.52 -13.51
C GLU A 77 -1.43 0.98 -13.71
N ARG A 78 -1.86 0.00 -12.90
CA ARG A 78 -3.21 -0.54 -12.98
C ARG A 78 -4.29 0.47 -12.58
N LEU A 79 -4.03 1.32 -11.58
CA LEU A 79 -4.92 2.44 -11.26
C LEU A 79 -5.04 3.41 -12.42
N SER A 80 -3.92 3.79 -13.06
CA SER A 80 -3.89 4.63 -14.27
C SER A 80 -4.70 4.01 -15.41
N ASN A 81 -4.49 2.73 -15.71
CA ASN A 81 -5.18 2.02 -16.78
C ASN A 81 -6.69 1.92 -16.53
N ALA A 82 -7.11 1.81 -15.27
CA ALA A 82 -8.51 1.90 -14.88
C ALA A 82 -9.05 3.34 -14.87
N GLY A 83 -8.22 4.37 -15.02
CA GLY A 83 -8.65 5.77 -14.88
C GLY A 83 -9.09 6.11 -13.45
N ILE A 84 -8.46 5.51 -12.44
CA ILE A 84 -8.69 5.83 -11.03
C ILE A 84 -7.68 6.93 -10.61
N PRO A 85 -8.16 8.10 -10.16
CA PRO A 85 -7.28 9.17 -9.69
C PRO A 85 -6.43 8.73 -8.50
N HIS A 86 -5.14 9.02 -8.56
CA HIS A 86 -4.18 8.71 -7.51
C HIS A 86 -3.01 9.69 -7.54
N GLU A 87 -2.32 9.80 -6.41
CA GLU A 87 -1.08 10.53 -6.26
C GLU A 87 0.04 9.52 -5.93
N SER A 88 1.21 9.67 -6.54
CA SER A 88 2.34 8.76 -6.32
C SER A 88 3.66 9.50 -6.20
N HIS A 89 4.43 9.17 -5.16
CA HIS A 89 5.75 9.72 -4.89
C HIS A 89 6.79 8.60 -4.82
N GLU A 90 7.92 8.83 -5.48
CA GLU A 90 9.10 7.97 -5.39
C GLU A 90 10.24 8.84 -4.84
N VAL A 91 10.72 8.53 -3.64
CA VAL A 91 11.65 9.39 -2.88
C VAL A 91 12.95 8.64 -2.59
N PRO A 92 14.14 9.26 -2.70
CA PRO A 92 15.41 8.60 -2.39
C PRO A 92 15.47 7.96 -1.00
N GLY A 93 16.20 6.85 -0.87
CA GLY A 93 16.37 6.09 0.38
C GLY A 93 15.40 4.93 0.56
N GLY A 94 15.57 4.17 1.64
CA GLY A 94 14.85 2.92 1.91
C GLY A 94 13.61 3.07 2.82
N HIS A 95 13.39 2.07 3.67
CA HIS A 95 12.32 1.99 4.68
C HIS A 95 12.53 2.94 5.87
N VAL A 96 12.30 4.23 5.63
CA VAL A 96 12.30 5.25 6.69
C VAL A 96 10.98 6.02 6.69
N PHE A 97 10.55 6.46 7.87
CA PHE A 97 9.42 7.37 7.96
C PHE A 97 9.80 8.73 7.36
N ARG A 98 8.93 9.28 6.51
CA ARG A 98 9.16 10.53 5.76
C ARG A 98 8.16 11.59 6.22
N PRO A 99 8.52 12.48 7.18
CA PRO A 99 7.59 13.45 7.76
C PRO A 99 6.93 14.37 6.73
N ASP A 100 7.65 14.76 5.69
CA ASP A 100 7.12 15.68 4.68
C ASP A 100 6.08 15.02 3.79
N MET A 101 6.29 13.75 3.40
CA MET A 101 5.30 12.97 2.67
C MET A 101 4.06 12.71 3.53
N PHE A 102 4.25 12.45 4.82
CA PHE A 102 3.13 12.29 5.76
C PHE A 102 2.31 13.57 5.89
N ARG A 103 2.94 14.76 5.95
CA ARG A 103 2.21 16.04 5.99
C ARG A 103 1.39 16.26 4.72
N LEU A 104 1.95 16.00 3.54
CA LEU A 104 1.21 16.09 2.27
C LEU A 104 0.00 15.16 2.26
N ASP A 105 0.16 13.93 2.73
CA ASP A 105 -0.95 12.98 2.82
C ASP A 105 -2.03 13.46 3.79
N LEU A 106 -1.62 13.93 4.97
CA LEU A 106 -2.50 14.45 6.01
C LEU A 106 -3.33 15.63 5.50
N ASP A 107 -2.71 16.58 4.80
CA ASP A 107 -3.40 17.72 4.21
C ASP A 107 -4.44 17.26 3.18
N GLY A 108 -4.09 16.27 2.35
CA GLY A 108 -5.01 15.67 1.38
C GLY A 108 -6.17 14.91 2.03
N ILE A 109 -5.94 14.22 3.15
CA ILE A 109 -6.98 13.56 3.96
C ILE A 109 -7.95 14.62 4.50
N VAL A 110 -7.43 15.68 5.12
CA VAL A 110 -8.24 16.78 5.67
C VAL A 110 -9.07 17.43 4.57
N ALA A 111 -8.47 17.72 3.41
CA ALA A 111 -9.16 18.29 2.27
C ALA A 111 -10.30 17.40 1.75
N ARG A 112 -10.10 16.08 1.71
CA ARG A 112 -11.11 15.11 1.23
C ARG A 112 -12.28 14.94 2.22
N LEU A 113 -12.02 15.03 3.53
CA LEU A 113 -12.99 14.71 4.58
C LEU A 113 -13.75 15.94 5.10
N ARG A 114 -13.14 17.13 5.14
CA ARG A 114 -13.76 18.34 5.69
C ARG A 114 -15.08 18.74 5.02
N PRO A 115 -15.25 18.65 3.68
CA PRO A 115 -16.56 18.91 3.07
C PRO A 115 -17.63 17.90 3.49
N ALA A 116 -17.25 16.64 3.68
CA ALA A 116 -18.17 15.56 4.08
C ALA A 116 -18.70 15.77 5.50
N SER A 117 -17.86 16.26 6.42
CA SER A 117 -18.30 16.56 7.79
C SER A 117 -19.24 17.76 7.87
N ILE A 118 -19.06 18.77 7.00
CA ILE A 118 -19.97 19.93 6.94
C ILE A 118 -21.35 19.51 6.39
N GLY A 119 -21.38 18.72 5.32
CA GLY A 119 -22.65 18.20 4.77
C GLY A 119 -23.44 17.36 5.77
N ALA A 120 -22.76 16.45 6.49
CA ALA A 120 -23.39 15.61 7.51
C ALA A 120 -23.89 16.40 8.73
N ALA A 121 -23.29 17.55 9.05
CA ALA A 121 -23.77 18.42 10.12
C ALA A 121 -25.01 19.21 9.71
N ALA A 122 -25.09 19.66 8.45
CA ALA A 122 -26.26 20.34 7.91
C ALA A 122 -27.49 19.42 7.85
N GLU A 123 -27.33 18.18 7.37
CA GLU A 123 -28.42 17.19 7.29
C GLU A 123 -28.98 16.76 8.65
N ARG A 124 -28.23 16.97 9.75
CA ARG A 124 -28.72 16.72 11.12
C ARG A 124 -29.42 17.92 11.76
N ALA A 125 -29.33 19.09 11.15
CA ALA A 125 -29.93 20.32 11.65
C ALA A 125 -31.33 20.60 11.05
N ASP A 126 -31.72 19.82 10.03
CA ASP A 126 -33.04 19.80 9.38
C ASP A 126 -33.93 18.69 9.96
#